data_AF-A0A2K1QUU3-F1
#
_entry.id   AF-A0A2K1QUU3-F1
#
_cell.length_a   1.000
_cell.length_b   1.000
_cell.length_c   1.000
_cell.angle_alpha   90.00
_cell.angle_beta   90.00
_cell.angle_gamma   90.00
#
_symmetry.space_group_name_H-M   'P 1'
#
loop_
_entity.id
_entity.type
_entity.pdbx_description
1 polymer ?
#
loop_
_entity_poly.entity_id
_entity_poly.type
_entity_poly.pdbx_seq_one_letter_code
_entity_poly.pdbx_strand_id
1 'polypeptide(L)'
;MRAPVTDQVDSVGLTELEKEIIRQVEHYFSDENLPNDAHMLALTGGSENWPVNIGRITGFGRMRGYKPKSIVAEAIKKSTFLEFTDKKHIRRREPLAIKPNVEPEIIPGKNAPALAKARKTRQPRSTSGTPSNPASNQPWLTKGMLKETGFEEYFADAPLTPAQYLENQSLYSPDNIFSARIEAAIQRYASRRKFHADTRQIFDLWMTYGGIDARPRQFTGGLSKDDMESMDAGEIASALATHFVASHVEHSEKWTVDFAGVARGFLCADTILQSTGGHPDNVGNFTNVMTNFYRYLLHHDVCPEYNDQIKDAMKICRIADRELANAVSLCSWLPDGYNRACSAVSGGASKAMLRQDNEDTAWWAGGEAMGVNKSDAEMIVVSAIALMGDNLQRNLIVQERPKDVFKTSEQELALQVAAIEMPDESLQARFHEEKQANKAFEPLGKMHCRRMNEKMTGLSKKDERTYTFWIKVGILEYAFVGMKLQGTVCENNLGCLWLDRIQGLNASYYEVVPNGFYKREQDAVIPREWYKRQRRIKEYGYKALSEMGREMEAEEGAQPEQEDDAIDQVEPADEPSCTFVDHRDVPEEKTSGHGTVDDFGELSPVTKNVDGKT
;
A
#
# COMPACT_ATOMS: atom_id res chain seq x y z
N MET A 1 7.14 -46.53 -55.26
CA MET A 1 7.65 -46.77 -53.88
C MET A 1 9.05 -46.21 -53.82
N ARG A 2 9.31 -45.06 -53.19
CA ARG A 2 10.65 -44.45 -53.28
C ARG A 2 11.46 -44.60 -51.99
N ALA A 3 12.57 -45.30 -52.19
CA ALA A 3 13.68 -45.73 -51.35
C ALA A 3 14.34 -44.62 -50.49
N PRO A 4 15.21 -44.97 -49.52
CA PRO A 4 15.98 -44.00 -48.75
C PRO A 4 16.90 -43.20 -49.67
N VAL A 5 16.84 -41.87 -49.58
CA VAL A 5 17.75 -40.99 -50.32
C VAL A 5 19.12 -41.07 -49.66
N THR A 6 20.00 -41.81 -50.31
CA THR A 6 21.44 -41.88 -50.04
C THR A 6 22.06 -40.49 -50.22
N ASP A 7 22.77 -40.00 -49.19
CA ASP A 7 23.67 -38.84 -49.30
C ASP A 7 24.80 -39.17 -50.30
N GLN A 8 24.64 -38.73 -51.54
CA GLN A 8 25.74 -38.71 -52.50
C GLN A 8 26.45 -37.36 -52.39
N VAL A 9 27.65 -37.39 -51.83
CA VAL A 9 28.53 -36.22 -51.75
C VAL A 9 29.28 -36.11 -53.08
N ASP A 10 28.85 -35.18 -53.93
CA ASP A 10 29.60 -34.79 -55.13
C ASP A 10 30.80 -33.89 -54.78
N SER A 11 31.75 -33.81 -55.71
CA SER A 11 33.11 -33.20 -55.65
C SER A 11 33.23 -31.72 -55.24
N VAL A 12 32.17 -31.10 -54.69
CA VAL A 12 32.17 -29.72 -54.14
C VAL A 12 31.72 -29.68 -52.65
N GLY A 13 31.42 -30.81 -52.01
CA GLY A 13 31.21 -30.86 -50.55
C GLY A 13 29.96 -30.13 -50.02
N LEU A 14 28.92 -29.98 -50.85
CA LEU A 14 27.59 -29.48 -50.44
C LEU A 14 26.55 -30.61 -50.47
N THR A 15 25.71 -30.70 -49.43
CA THR A 15 24.60 -31.66 -49.41
C THR A 15 23.46 -31.20 -50.33
N GLU A 16 22.65 -32.13 -50.84
CA GLU A 16 21.51 -31.80 -51.70
C GLU A 16 20.49 -30.85 -51.03
N LEU A 17 20.36 -30.95 -49.70
CA LEU A 17 19.52 -30.05 -48.90
C LEU A 17 20.08 -28.61 -48.87
N GLU A 18 21.40 -28.45 -48.72
CA GLU A 18 22.04 -27.13 -48.72
C GLU A 18 21.92 -26.46 -50.09
N LYS A 19 22.07 -27.22 -51.19
CA LYS A 19 21.90 -26.72 -52.55
C LYS A 19 20.50 -26.18 -52.79
N GLU A 20 19.46 -26.90 -52.36
CA GLU A 20 18.08 -26.43 -52.54
C GLU A 20 17.78 -25.18 -51.70
N ILE A 21 18.31 -25.10 -50.47
CA ILE A 21 18.18 -23.90 -49.63
C ILE A 21 18.85 -22.68 -50.30
N ILE A 22 20.08 -22.84 -50.79
CA ILE A 22 20.81 -21.78 -51.49
C ILE A 22 20.03 -21.33 -52.72
N ARG A 23 19.55 -22.28 -53.53
CA ARG A 23 18.78 -22.00 -54.76
C ARG A 23 17.51 -21.20 -54.48
N GLN A 24 16.76 -21.57 -53.44
CA GLN A 24 15.53 -20.86 -53.07
C GLN A 24 15.81 -19.44 -52.55
N VAL A 25 16.87 -19.27 -51.75
CA VAL A 25 17.23 -17.95 -51.22
C VAL A 25 17.80 -17.05 -52.32
N GLU A 26 18.70 -17.56 -53.16
CA GLU A 26 19.25 -16.82 -54.30
C GLU A 26 18.17 -16.42 -55.31
N HIS A 27 17.15 -17.25 -55.51
CA HIS A 27 16.01 -16.91 -56.36
C HIS A 27 15.29 -15.63 -55.90
N TYR A 28 15.13 -15.38 -54.59
CA TYR A 28 14.52 -14.14 -54.11
C TYR A 28 15.36 -12.89 -54.42
N PHE A 29 16.69 -13.04 -54.50
CA PHE A 29 17.63 -11.96 -54.78
C PHE A 29 18.11 -11.93 -56.24
N SER A 30 17.58 -12.82 -57.09
CA SER A 30 18.02 -12.97 -58.47
C SER A 30 17.69 -11.75 -59.33
N ASP A 31 18.42 -11.58 -60.43
CA ASP A 31 18.20 -10.49 -61.38
C ASP A 31 16.84 -10.58 -62.11
N GLU A 32 16.20 -11.76 -62.11
CA GLU A 32 14.89 -11.96 -62.71
C GLU A 32 13.75 -11.62 -61.74
N ASN A 33 13.89 -11.98 -60.46
CA ASN A 33 12.84 -11.80 -59.46
C ASN A 33 12.89 -10.42 -58.81
N LEU A 34 14.09 -9.94 -58.46
CA LEU A 34 14.25 -8.73 -57.67
C LEU A 34 13.70 -7.46 -58.35
N PRO A 35 13.86 -7.22 -59.67
CA PRO A 35 13.27 -6.04 -60.33
C PRO A 35 11.73 -6.04 -60.38
N ASN A 36 11.10 -7.21 -60.19
CA ASN A 36 9.65 -7.41 -60.35
C ASN A 36 8.92 -7.64 -59.01
N ASP A 37 9.66 -7.86 -57.91
CA ASP A 37 9.10 -8.17 -56.59
C ASP A 37 9.06 -6.91 -55.69
N ALA A 38 7.88 -6.29 -55.61
CA ALA A 38 7.66 -5.05 -54.85
C ALA A 38 8.02 -5.17 -53.36
N HIS A 39 7.85 -6.35 -52.76
CA HIS A 39 8.12 -6.58 -51.34
C HIS A 39 9.63 -6.78 -51.09
N MET A 40 10.32 -7.52 -51.98
CA MET A 40 11.78 -7.64 -51.91
C MET A 40 12.50 -6.33 -52.26
N LEU A 41 11.98 -5.53 -53.18
CA LEU A 41 12.48 -4.18 -53.48
C LEU A 41 12.36 -3.26 -52.26
N ALA A 42 11.23 -3.32 -51.55
CA ALA A 42 11.04 -2.54 -50.33
C ALA A 42 12.00 -2.95 -49.20
N LEU A 43 12.46 -4.21 -49.17
CA LEU A 43 13.41 -4.70 -48.16
C LEU A 43 14.87 -4.42 -48.50
N THR A 44 15.22 -4.53 -49.78
CA THR A 44 16.59 -4.37 -50.29
C THR A 44 16.90 -2.96 -50.77
N GLY A 45 15.91 -2.07 -50.89
CA GLY A 45 16.10 -0.75 -51.48
C GLY A 45 16.48 -0.80 -52.97
N GLY A 46 16.23 -1.92 -53.66
CA GLY A 46 16.58 -2.12 -55.06
C GLY A 46 18.09 -1.98 -55.32
N SER A 47 18.47 -0.96 -56.09
CA SER A 47 19.88 -0.66 -56.41
C SER A 47 20.72 -0.26 -55.20
N GLU A 48 20.09 0.09 -54.07
CA GLU A 48 20.80 0.44 -52.83
C GLU A 48 21.28 -0.78 -52.01
N ASN A 49 20.84 -1.99 -52.37
CA ASN A 49 21.31 -3.28 -51.82
C ASN A 49 21.40 -3.33 -50.27
N TRP A 50 20.33 -2.91 -49.60
CA TRP A 50 20.21 -2.90 -48.16
C TRP A 50 20.22 -4.33 -47.57
N PRO A 51 20.85 -4.52 -46.39
CA PRO A 51 20.91 -5.81 -45.73
C PRO A 51 19.55 -6.26 -45.19
N VAL A 52 19.15 -7.50 -45.51
CA VAL A 52 17.86 -8.10 -45.14
C VAL A 52 18.04 -9.14 -44.03
N ASN A 53 17.15 -9.13 -43.04
CA ASN A 53 17.23 -10.06 -41.91
C ASN A 53 16.88 -11.50 -42.31
N ILE A 54 17.74 -12.47 -42.00
CA ILE A 54 17.53 -13.89 -42.33
C ILE A 54 16.26 -14.46 -41.68
N GLY A 55 15.91 -13.97 -40.49
CA GLY A 55 14.69 -14.35 -39.79
C GLY A 55 13.43 -14.01 -40.60
N ARG A 56 13.47 -12.94 -41.39
CA ARG A 56 12.38 -12.55 -42.29
C ARG A 56 12.28 -13.47 -43.50
N ILE A 57 13.41 -13.82 -44.10
CA ILE A 57 13.48 -14.74 -45.25
C ILE A 57 12.98 -16.14 -44.88
N THR A 58 13.36 -16.65 -43.70
CA THR A 58 12.83 -17.95 -43.19
C THR A 58 11.32 -17.94 -42.94
N GLY A 59 10.68 -16.75 -42.92
CA GLY A 59 9.24 -16.59 -42.81
C GLY A 59 8.49 -16.62 -44.17
N PHE A 60 9.21 -16.63 -45.30
CA PHE A 60 8.60 -16.66 -46.63
C PHE A 60 8.04 -18.04 -46.95
N GLY A 61 6.97 -18.08 -47.76
CA GLY A 61 6.20 -19.30 -48.04
C GLY A 61 7.06 -20.49 -48.44
N ARG A 62 8.05 -20.30 -49.35
CA ARG A 62 8.94 -21.38 -49.79
C ARG A 62 10.06 -21.72 -48.81
N MET A 63 10.32 -20.87 -47.81
CA MET A 63 11.40 -21.07 -46.82
C MET A 63 10.90 -21.60 -45.46
N ARG A 64 9.60 -21.55 -45.18
CA ARG A 64 9.01 -21.95 -43.88
C ARG A 64 9.25 -23.42 -43.50
N GLY A 65 9.43 -24.30 -44.49
CA GLY A 65 9.68 -25.73 -44.29
C GLY A 65 11.10 -26.08 -43.84
N TYR A 66 12.07 -25.18 -44.02
CA TYR A 66 13.47 -25.42 -43.68
C TYR A 66 13.78 -24.92 -42.27
N LYS A 67 13.69 -25.82 -41.28
CA LYS A 67 14.01 -25.57 -39.86
C LYS A 67 15.02 -26.62 -39.37
N PRO A 68 15.91 -26.28 -38.42
CA PRO A 68 16.08 -25.00 -37.73
C PRO A 68 16.79 -23.91 -38.56
N LYS A 69 16.64 -22.63 -38.14
CA LYS A 69 17.22 -21.45 -38.81
C LYS A 69 18.75 -21.50 -38.95
N SER A 70 19.43 -22.29 -38.12
CA SER A 70 20.87 -22.50 -38.17
C SER A 70 21.33 -23.18 -39.46
N ILE A 71 20.56 -24.16 -39.97
CA ILE A 71 20.89 -24.88 -41.21
C ILE A 71 20.83 -23.92 -42.41
N VAL A 72 19.82 -23.05 -42.43
CA VAL A 72 19.68 -22.03 -43.47
C VAL A 72 20.85 -21.04 -43.43
N ALA A 73 21.28 -20.64 -42.24
CA ALA A 73 22.43 -19.74 -42.09
C ALA A 73 23.75 -20.39 -42.52
N GLU A 74 23.95 -21.68 -42.22
CA GLU A 74 25.14 -22.44 -42.62
C GLU A 74 25.20 -22.70 -44.13
N ALA A 75 24.07 -23.00 -44.76
CA ALA A 75 23.96 -23.15 -46.20
C ALA A 75 24.27 -21.82 -46.92
N ILE A 76 23.69 -20.70 -46.49
CA ILE A 76 23.92 -19.40 -47.14
C ILE A 76 25.38 -18.93 -47.01
N LYS A 77 26.12 -19.32 -45.96
CA LYS A 77 27.56 -18.99 -45.86
C LYS A 77 28.40 -19.59 -46.99
N LYS A 78 27.92 -20.67 -47.61
CA LYS A 78 28.58 -21.33 -48.74
C LYS A 78 28.14 -20.75 -50.10
N SER A 79 27.21 -19.80 -50.14
CA SER A 79 26.78 -19.11 -51.37
C SER A 79 27.85 -18.15 -51.86
N THR A 80 28.07 -18.15 -53.17
CA THR A 80 28.92 -17.18 -53.88
C THR A 80 28.17 -15.92 -54.30
N PHE A 81 26.83 -15.92 -54.26
CA PHE A 81 25.98 -14.81 -54.68
C PHE A 81 25.63 -13.86 -53.51
N LEU A 82 25.48 -14.42 -52.31
CA LEU A 82 25.08 -13.68 -51.10
C LEU A 82 26.25 -13.55 -50.13
N GLU A 83 26.24 -12.46 -49.36
CA GLU A 83 27.15 -12.27 -48.23
C GLU A 83 26.39 -11.89 -46.97
N PHE A 84 26.92 -12.32 -45.82
CA PHE A 84 26.46 -11.87 -44.53
C PHE A 84 27.13 -10.54 -44.20
N THR A 85 26.34 -9.50 -43.94
CA THR A 85 26.86 -8.23 -43.39
C THR A 85 27.09 -8.37 -41.88
N ASP A 86 26.21 -9.10 -41.19
CA ASP A 86 26.31 -9.46 -39.76
C ASP A 86 25.92 -10.94 -39.56
N LYS A 87 25.93 -11.45 -38.32
CA LYS A 87 25.43 -12.80 -37.97
C LYS A 87 23.94 -13.05 -38.31
N LYS A 88 23.17 -12.02 -38.66
CA LYS A 88 21.70 -12.10 -38.85
C LYS A 88 21.19 -11.44 -40.15
N HIS A 89 22.05 -10.77 -40.91
CA HIS A 89 21.64 -10.01 -42.10
C HIS A 89 22.42 -10.45 -43.33
N ILE A 90 21.72 -10.59 -44.46
CA ILE A 90 22.29 -10.97 -45.76
C ILE A 90 21.99 -9.92 -46.81
N ARG A 91 22.90 -9.75 -47.77
CA ARG A 91 22.73 -8.92 -48.96
C ARG A 91 23.41 -9.57 -50.16
N ARG A 92 23.15 -9.07 -51.36
CA ARG A 92 23.89 -9.49 -52.56
C ARG A 92 25.32 -8.99 -52.47
N ARG A 93 26.30 -9.79 -52.93
CA ARG A 93 27.68 -9.32 -53.06
C ARG A 93 27.78 -8.23 -54.11
N GLU A 94 27.12 -8.43 -55.24
CA GLU A 94 27.01 -7.44 -56.31
C GLU A 94 25.61 -6.80 -56.29
N PRO A 95 25.51 -5.48 -56.10
CA PRO A 95 24.24 -4.76 -56.15
C PRO A 95 23.50 -4.96 -57.48
N LEU A 96 22.17 -4.84 -57.44
CA LEU A 96 21.35 -4.94 -58.63
C LEU A 96 21.66 -3.78 -59.59
N ALA A 97 22.18 -4.08 -60.78
CA ALA A 97 22.47 -3.09 -61.82
C ALA A 97 21.24 -2.73 -62.68
N ILE A 98 20.19 -3.56 -62.63
CA ILE A 98 18.96 -3.40 -63.42
C ILE A 98 17.99 -2.49 -62.67
N LYS A 99 17.40 -1.50 -63.36
CA LYS A 99 16.38 -0.63 -62.77
C LYS A 99 15.12 -1.44 -62.43
N PRO A 100 14.49 -1.23 -61.26
CA PRO A 100 13.24 -1.90 -60.91
C PRO A 100 12.12 -1.60 -61.90
N ASN A 101 11.32 -2.60 -62.24
CA ASN A 101 10.14 -2.46 -63.11
C ASN A 101 8.87 -2.12 -62.32
N VAL A 102 8.89 -2.34 -61.00
CA VAL A 102 7.74 -2.15 -60.10
C VAL A 102 8.13 -1.22 -58.96
N GLU A 103 7.19 -0.38 -58.51
CA GLU A 103 7.42 0.49 -57.36
C GLU A 103 7.48 -0.32 -56.06
N PRO A 104 8.39 0.01 -55.12
CA PRO A 104 8.52 -0.71 -53.86
C PRO A 104 7.28 -0.54 -52.99
N GLU A 105 6.82 -1.63 -52.37
CA GLU A 105 5.68 -1.62 -51.46
C GLU A 105 5.99 -0.77 -50.21
N ILE A 106 5.03 0.06 -49.77
CA ILE A 106 5.19 0.83 -48.52
C ILE A 106 5.01 -0.13 -47.35
N ILE A 107 6.08 -0.43 -46.61
CA ILE A 107 6.03 -1.27 -45.41
C ILE A 107 5.85 -0.38 -44.16
N PRO A 108 4.65 -0.28 -43.55
CA PRO A 108 4.44 0.56 -42.37
C PRO A 108 5.02 -0.05 -41.07
N GLY A 109 5.49 0.82 -40.16
CA GLY A 109 5.75 0.49 -38.76
C GLY A 109 7.12 -0.12 -38.44
N LYS A 110 7.18 -1.00 -37.42
CA LYS A 110 8.41 -1.63 -36.89
C LYS A 110 9.14 -2.55 -37.90
N ASN A 111 8.57 -2.73 -39.09
CA ASN A 111 9.01 -3.66 -40.13
C ASN A 111 9.66 -2.96 -41.35
N ALA A 112 9.82 -1.64 -41.33
CA ALA A 112 10.54 -0.89 -42.35
C ALA A 112 12.07 -1.12 -42.24
N PRO A 113 12.83 -1.12 -43.35
CA PRO A 113 14.28 -1.20 -43.33
C PRO A 113 14.86 -0.03 -42.50
N ALA A 114 15.90 -0.32 -41.73
CA ALA A 114 16.32 0.46 -40.56
C ALA A 114 16.69 1.94 -40.84
N LEU A 115 16.91 2.35 -42.10
CA LEU A 115 17.29 3.72 -42.46
C LEU A 115 16.13 4.66 -42.88
N ALA A 116 14.88 4.20 -42.96
CA ALA A 116 13.73 5.08 -43.28
C ALA A 116 13.24 5.98 -42.12
N LYS A 117 13.99 6.09 -41.01
CA LYS A 117 13.61 6.93 -39.85
C LYS A 117 13.96 8.43 -39.98
N ALA A 118 14.56 8.87 -41.07
CA ALA A 118 15.14 10.22 -41.15
C ALA A 118 14.30 11.32 -41.85
N ARG A 119 13.07 11.06 -42.34
CA ARG A 119 12.26 12.13 -42.99
C ARG A 119 10.81 12.14 -42.51
N LYS A 120 10.55 12.82 -41.38
CA LYS A 120 9.20 13.26 -41.03
C LYS A 120 8.87 14.52 -41.83
N THR A 121 8.16 14.38 -42.94
CA THR A 121 7.49 15.50 -43.60
C THR A 121 6.32 15.95 -42.71
N ARG A 122 6.40 17.17 -42.16
CA ARG A 122 5.30 17.79 -41.39
C ARG A 122 4.13 18.06 -42.33
N GLN A 123 2.96 17.47 -42.08
CA GLN A 123 1.72 18.01 -42.64
C GLN A 123 1.30 19.27 -41.87
N PRO A 124 0.71 20.29 -42.53
CA PRO A 124 0.34 21.54 -41.89
C PRO A 124 -0.87 21.34 -40.97
N ARG A 125 -0.82 21.99 -39.80
CA ARG A 125 -1.88 22.02 -38.78
C ARG A 125 -3.07 22.84 -39.28
N SER A 126 -4.27 22.28 -39.18
CA SER A 126 -5.50 23.08 -39.09
C SER A 126 -5.56 23.76 -37.72
N THR A 127 -5.81 25.07 -37.75
CA THR A 127 -5.91 25.94 -36.59
C THR A 127 -7.28 25.82 -35.91
N SER A 128 -7.31 25.22 -34.72
CA SER A 128 -8.30 25.52 -33.67
C SER A 128 -7.75 25.01 -32.35
N GLY A 129 -7.57 25.91 -31.38
CA GLY A 129 -6.70 25.70 -30.22
C GLY A 129 -7.27 24.82 -29.11
N THR A 130 -6.41 24.03 -28.48
CA THR A 130 -6.29 23.78 -27.02
C THR A 130 -4.93 23.07 -26.75
N PRO A 131 -4.57 22.75 -25.49
CA PRO A 131 -3.50 23.35 -24.68
C PRO A 131 -2.11 22.73 -24.90
N SER A 132 -1.09 23.35 -24.31
CA SER A 132 0.32 22.92 -24.33
C SER A 132 0.50 21.46 -23.96
N ASN A 133 1.15 20.71 -24.85
CA ASN A 133 1.53 19.31 -24.66
C ASN A 133 2.52 19.19 -23.47
N PRO A 134 2.18 18.49 -22.37
CA PRO A 134 3.03 18.39 -21.17
C PRO A 134 4.35 17.64 -21.41
N ALA A 135 4.48 16.94 -22.55
CA ALA A 135 5.68 16.24 -22.97
C ALA A 135 6.92 17.12 -23.17
N SER A 136 6.79 18.45 -23.16
CA SER A 136 7.94 19.37 -23.27
C SER A 136 8.64 19.66 -21.95
N ASN A 137 8.02 19.37 -20.79
CA ASN A 137 8.54 19.80 -19.50
C ASN A 137 9.16 18.69 -18.63
N GLN A 138 9.02 17.41 -18.99
CA GLN A 138 9.59 16.30 -18.23
C GLN A 138 10.14 15.18 -19.14
N PRO A 139 11.37 15.35 -19.69
CA PRO A 139 11.96 14.42 -20.65
C PRO A 139 12.32 13.04 -20.09
N TRP A 140 12.26 12.85 -18.75
CA TRP A 140 12.53 11.56 -18.10
C TRP A 140 11.32 10.64 -18.01
N LEU A 141 10.09 11.12 -18.26
CA LEU A 141 8.90 10.25 -18.28
C LEU A 141 8.68 9.62 -19.65
N THR A 142 8.41 8.32 -19.65
CA THR A 142 8.05 7.63 -20.88
C THR A 142 6.66 8.07 -21.38
N LYS A 143 6.42 7.96 -22.69
CA LYS A 143 5.09 8.21 -23.29
C LYS A 143 3.98 7.37 -22.63
N GLY A 144 4.32 6.22 -22.05
CA GLY A 144 3.41 5.40 -21.28
C GLY A 144 3.04 6.01 -19.93
N MET A 145 3.98 6.67 -19.26
CA MET A 145 3.77 7.33 -17.96
C MET A 145 3.03 8.68 -18.09
N LEU A 146 3.00 9.28 -19.29
CA LEU A 146 2.21 10.49 -19.58
C LEU A 146 0.74 10.21 -19.91
N LYS A 147 0.33 8.95 -20.02
CA LYS A 147 -1.08 8.62 -20.24
C LYS A 147 -1.87 8.84 -18.96
N GLU A 148 -3.05 9.42 -19.11
CA GLU A 148 -4.04 9.55 -18.04
C GLU A 148 -4.25 8.18 -17.36
N THR A 149 -4.26 8.24 -16.04
CA THR A 149 -4.26 7.10 -15.13
C THR A 149 -5.63 6.85 -14.54
N GLY A 150 -6.51 7.85 -14.59
CA GLY A 150 -7.80 7.86 -13.93
C GLY A 150 -7.76 8.41 -12.50
N PHE A 151 -6.59 8.89 -12.06
CA PHE A 151 -6.36 9.47 -10.74
C PHE A 151 -6.05 10.97 -10.79
N GLU A 152 -6.16 11.60 -11.96
CA GLU A 152 -5.97 13.06 -12.11
C GLU A 152 -7.10 13.83 -11.41
N GLU A 153 -6.81 15.03 -10.89
CA GLU A 153 -7.75 15.87 -10.12
C GLU A 153 -9.08 16.14 -10.85
N TYR A 154 -9.02 16.30 -12.17
CA TYR A 154 -10.18 16.56 -13.03
C TYR A 154 -10.65 15.35 -13.82
N PHE A 155 -10.17 14.14 -13.48
CA PHE A 155 -10.64 12.93 -14.13
C PHE A 155 -12.10 12.66 -13.74
N ALA A 156 -12.95 12.53 -14.75
CA ALA A 156 -14.36 12.16 -14.61
C ALA A 156 -14.66 10.92 -15.45
N ASP A 157 -15.36 9.95 -14.86
CA ASP A 157 -15.86 8.82 -15.61
C ASP A 157 -16.86 9.30 -16.66
N ALA A 158 -16.84 8.65 -17.83
CA ALA A 158 -17.79 8.95 -18.90
C ALA A 158 -19.23 8.64 -18.42
N PRO A 159 -20.23 9.44 -18.84
CA PRO A 159 -21.62 9.16 -18.52
C PRO A 159 -22.03 7.74 -18.89
N LEU A 160 -22.80 7.09 -18.02
CA LEU A 160 -23.32 5.75 -18.27
C LEU A 160 -24.20 5.72 -19.51
N THR A 161 -23.92 4.78 -20.42
CA THR A 161 -24.84 4.52 -21.52
C THR A 161 -26.08 3.78 -21.00
N PRO A 162 -27.25 3.89 -21.65
CA PRO A 162 -28.46 3.17 -21.23
C PRO A 162 -28.25 1.65 -21.11
N ALA A 163 -27.44 1.06 -22.01
CA ALA A 163 -27.10 -0.35 -21.95
C ALA A 163 -26.26 -0.70 -20.71
N GLN A 164 -25.26 0.11 -20.37
CA GLN A 164 -24.44 -0.08 -19.17
C GLN A 164 -25.25 0.12 -17.88
N TYR A 165 -26.22 1.04 -17.90
CA TYR A 165 -27.12 1.24 -16.77
C TYR A 165 -27.98 0.01 -16.50
N LEU A 166 -28.58 -0.57 -17.55
CA LEU A 166 -29.36 -1.81 -17.43
C LEU A 166 -28.51 -2.99 -16.96
N GLU A 167 -27.29 -3.11 -17.46
CA GLU A 167 -26.32 -4.12 -17.01
C GLU A 167 -25.97 -3.94 -15.52
N ASN A 168 -25.70 -2.71 -15.08
CA ASN A 168 -25.44 -2.40 -13.67
C ASN A 168 -26.65 -2.70 -12.79
N GLN A 169 -27.87 -2.43 -13.25
CA GLN A 169 -29.09 -2.71 -12.49
C GLN A 169 -29.25 -4.22 -12.22
N SER A 170 -28.88 -5.07 -13.19
CA SER A 170 -28.87 -6.52 -12.98
C SER A 170 -27.72 -6.99 -12.10
N LEU A 171 -26.52 -6.42 -12.28
CA LEU A 171 -25.31 -6.84 -11.56
C LEU A 171 -25.30 -6.38 -10.09
N TYR A 172 -25.77 -5.16 -9.85
CA TYR A 172 -25.75 -4.49 -8.55
C TYR A 172 -27.12 -4.46 -7.87
N SER A 173 -28.07 -5.29 -8.32
CA SER A 173 -29.37 -5.43 -7.66
C SER A 173 -29.19 -5.71 -6.16
N PRO A 174 -29.93 -5.02 -5.26
CA PRO A 174 -29.91 -5.31 -3.82
C PRO A 174 -30.24 -6.76 -3.47
N ASP A 175 -30.92 -7.49 -4.37
CA ASP A 175 -31.20 -8.93 -4.23
C ASP A 175 -29.93 -9.79 -4.28
N ASN A 176 -28.86 -9.27 -4.90
CA ASN A 176 -27.56 -9.93 -4.91
C ASN A 176 -26.83 -9.68 -3.60
N ILE A 177 -26.17 -10.72 -3.10
CA ILE A 177 -25.33 -10.63 -1.89
C ILE A 177 -24.28 -9.53 -2.08
N PHE A 178 -24.10 -8.71 -1.04
CA PHE A 178 -23.19 -7.56 -1.07
C PHE A 178 -21.76 -7.93 -1.49
N SER A 179 -21.24 -9.08 -1.04
CA SER A 179 -19.89 -9.56 -1.40
C SER A 179 -19.71 -9.68 -2.92
N ALA A 180 -20.68 -10.29 -3.62
CA ALA A 180 -20.64 -10.41 -5.07
C ALA A 180 -20.68 -9.04 -5.77
N ARG A 181 -21.51 -8.10 -5.27
CA ARG A 181 -21.63 -6.75 -5.83
C ARG A 181 -20.33 -5.95 -5.69
N ILE A 182 -19.73 -5.93 -4.50
CA ILE A 182 -18.52 -5.16 -4.25
C ILE A 182 -17.30 -5.75 -4.96
N GLU A 183 -17.16 -7.08 -5.04
CA GLU A 183 -16.08 -7.73 -5.79
C GLU A 183 -16.14 -7.39 -7.28
N ALA A 184 -17.33 -7.50 -7.89
CA ALA A 184 -17.52 -7.16 -9.30
C ALA A 184 -17.24 -5.66 -9.55
N ALA A 185 -17.63 -4.78 -8.63
CA ALA A 185 -17.32 -3.36 -8.71
C ALA A 185 -15.82 -3.08 -8.64
N ILE A 186 -15.08 -3.74 -7.73
CA ILE A 186 -13.63 -3.59 -7.61
C ILE A 186 -12.92 -4.05 -8.89
N GLN A 187 -13.32 -5.20 -9.45
CA GLN A 187 -12.73 -5.71 -10.70
C GLN A 187 -12.99 -4.76 -11.89
N ARG A 188 -14.22 -4.27 -12.03
CA ARG A 188 -14.58 -3.30 -13.09
C ARG A 188 -13.89 -1.96 -12.91
N TYR A 189 -13.80 -1.46 -11.67
CA TYR A 189 -13.03 -0.27 -11.35
C TYR A 189 -11.56 -0.45 -11.73
N ALA A 190 -10.96 -1.57 -11.31
CA ALA A 190 -9.55 -1.80 -11.51
C ALA A 190 -9.16 -1.98 -12.99
N SER A 191 -10.05 -2.52 -13.82
CA SER A 191 -9.84 -2.62 -15.27
C SER A 191 -9.99 -1.27 -16.00
N ARG A 192 -10.71 -0.30 -15.41
CA ARG A 192 -10.89 1.05 -15.95
C ARG A 192 -9.82 2.05 -15.50
N ARG A 193 -9.00 1.69 -14.52
CA ARG A 193 -7.93 2.54 -13.98
C ARG A 193 -6.58 1.98 -14.34
N LYS A 194 -5.58 2.87 -14.44
CA LYS A 194 -4.20 2.46 -14.60
C LYS A 194 -3.44 2.76 -13.31
N PHE A 195 -3.30 1.73 -12.48
CA PHE A 195 -2.54 1.85 -11.25
C PHE A 195 -1.04 1.95 -11.51
N HIS A 196 -0.42 2.96 -10.92
CA HIS A 196 1.01 3.01 -10.66
C HIS A 196 1.34 2.29 -9.34
N ALA A 197 2.61 2.00 -9.10
CA ALA A 197 3.07 1.24 -7.93
C ALA A 197 2.48 1.79 -6.62
N ASP A 198 2.62 3.10 -6.39
CA ASP A 198 2.16 3.76 -5.16
C ASP A 198 0.63 3.70 -5.03
N THR A 199 -0.11 4.08 -6.08
CA THR A 199 -1.59 4.00 -6.07
C THR A 199 -2.10 2.56 -5.90
N ARG A 200 -1.37 1.57 -6.42
CA ARG A 200 -1.73 0.15 -6.27
C ARG A 200 -1.52 -0.29 -4.83
N GLN A 201 -0.36 0.04 -4.26
CA GLN A 201 -0.03 -0.28 -2.88
C GLN A 201 -1.06 0.33 -1.91
N ILE A 202 -1.40 1.61 -2.10
CA ILE A 202 -2.42 2.30 -1.30
C ILE A 202 -3.77 1.60 -1.41
N PHE A 203 -4.20 1.29 -2.65
CA PHE A 203 -5.48 0.62 -2.88
C PHE A 203 -5.51 -0.77 -2.23
N ASP A 204 -4.46 -1.57 -2.42
CA ASP A 204 -4.37 -2.93 -1.87
C ASP A 204 -4.33 -2.93 -0.33
N LEU A 205 -3.62 -1.98 0.27
CA LEU A 205 -3.56 -1.80 1.72
C LEU A 205 -4.94 -1.41 2.28
N TRP A 206 -5.61 -0.46 1.63
CA TRP A 206 -6.95 -0.03 2.02
C TRP A 206 -7.99 -1.14 1.90
N MET A 207 -8.00 -1.86 0.77
CA MET A 207 -8.88 -3.01 0.57
C MET A 207 -8.66 -4.04 1.68
N THR A 208 -7.39 -4.35 1.98
CA THR A 208 -7.01 -5.28 3.05
C THR A 208 -7.50 -4.82 4.41
N TYR A 209 -7.33 -3.54 4.74
CA TYR A 209 -7.81 -2.95 5.98
C TYR A 209 -9.34 -3.03 6.10
N GLY A 210 -10.07 -2.88 4.99
CA GLY A 210 -11.52 -3.00 4.90
C GLY A 210 -12.07 -4.43 4.84
N GLY A 211 -11.23 -5.47 4.98
CA GLY A 211 -11.67 -6.87 4.96
C GLY A 211 -11.71 -7.53 3.56
N ILE A 212 -11.05 -6.93 2.57
CA ILE A 212 -10.95 -7.43 1.20
C ILE A 212 -9.52 -7.90 0.94
N ASP A 213 -9.34 -9.19 0.68
CA ASP A 213 -8.05 -9.79 0.35
C ASP A 213 -7.52 -9.27 -1.00
N ALA A 214 -6.34 -8.67 -1.00
CA ALA A 214 -5.63 -8.21 -2.21
C ALA A 214 -4.52 -9.21 -2.62
N ARG A 215 -4.91 -10.38 -3.13
CA ARG A 215 -3.99 -11.42 -3.61
C ARG A 215 -4.60 -12.25 -4.75
N PRO A 216 -3.80 -12.94 -5.57
CA PRO A 216 -4.34 -13.96 -6.48
C PRO A 216 -5.07 -15.05 -5.67
N ARG A 217 -6.24 -15.50 -6.13
CA ARG A 217 -6.97 -16.60 -5.48
C ARG A 217 -6.09 -17.86 -5.46
N GLN A 218 -5.85 -18.44 -4.28
CA GLN A 218 -4.91 -19.56 -4.10
C GLN A 218 -5.37 -20.88 -4.77
N PHE A 219 -6.62 -20.97 -5.23
CA PHE A 219 -7.20 -22.18 -5.83
C PHE A 219 -7.42 -22.10 -7.34
N THR A 220 -7.12 -20.98 -7.99
CA THR A 220 -7.00 -20.90 -9.45
C THR A 220 -5.59 -21.31 -9.83
N GLY A 221 -5.29 -22.61 -9.75
CA GLY A 221 -4.08 -23.17 -10.38
C GLY A 221 -4.04 -22.68 -11.81
N GLY A 222 -2.96 -21.97 -12.17
CA GLY A 222 -2.90 -21.10 -13.35
C GLY A 222 -3.69 -21.64 -14.53
N LEU A 223 -4.79 -20.96 -14.88
CA LEU A 223 -5.69 -21.39 -15.93
C LEU A 223 -4.89 -21.66 -17.20
N SER A 224 -5.05 -22.85 -17.77
CA SER A 224 -4.43 -23.15 -19.04
C SER A 224 -5.05 -22.25 -20.13
N LYS A 225 -4.34 -22.09 -21.24
CA LYS A 225 -4.85 -21.31 -22.36
C LYS A 225 -6.16 -21.88 -22.90
N ASP A 226 -6.34 -23.19 -22.79
CA ASP A 226 -7.53 -23.92 -23.22
C ASP A 226 -8.70 -23.72 -22.22
N ASP A 227 -8.41 -23.55 -20.92
CA ASP A 227 -9.42 -23.21 -19.90
C ASP A 227 -9.96 -21.78 -20.11
N MET A 228 -9.09 -20.83 -20.49
CA MET A 228 -9.49 -19.45 -20.80
C MET A 228 -10.28 -19.32 -22.11
N GLU A 229 -10.13 -20.26 -23.06
CA GLU A 229 -10.89 -20.24 -24.32
C GLU A 229 -12.31 -20.81 -24.16
N SER A 230 -12.59 -21.55 -23.07
CA SER A 230 -13.91 -22.12 -22.77
C SER A 230 -14.74 -21.30 -21.76
N MET A 231 -14.10 -20.40 -21.02
CA MET A 231 -14.76 -19.50 -20.07
C MET A 231 -15.30 -18.23 -20.74
N ASP A 232 -16.42 -17.72 -20.25
CA ASP A 232 -16.91 -16.41 -20.69
C ASP A 232 -16.04 -15.25 -20.16
N ALA A 233 -16.19 -14.05 -20.74
CA ALA A 233 -15.38 -12.89 -20.35
C ALA A 233 -15.54 -12.48 -18.87
N GLY A 234 -16.70 -12.74 -18.26
CA GLY A 234 -16.97 -12.55 -16.84
C GLY A 234 -16.36 -13.65 -15.96
N GLU A 235 -16.37 -14.89 -16.39
CA GLU A 235 -15.72 -16.02 -15.71
C GLU A 235 -14.19 -15.87 -15.69
N ILE A 236 -13.59 -15.45 -16.81
CA ILE A 236 -12.15 -15.12 -16.88
C ILE A 236 -11.81 -13.95 -15.95
N ALA A 237 -12.64 -12.90 -15.93
CA ALA A 237 -12.42 -11.75 -15.06
C ALA A 237 -12.52 -12.12 -13.57
N SER A 238 -13.49 -12.96 -13.21
CA SER A 238 -13.66 -13.48 -11.85
C SER A 238 -12.50 -14.40 -11.44
N ALA A 239 -12.03 -15.27 -12.35
CA ALA A 239 -10.90 -16.16 -12.11
C ALA A 239 -9.56 -15.42 -11.97
N LEU A 240 -9.40 -14.28 -12.65
CA LEU A 240 -8.22 -13.40 -12.54
C LEU A 240 -8.34 -12.34 -11.44
N ALA A 241 -9.45 -12.32 -10.69
CA ALA A 241 -9.68 -11.33 -9.66
C ALA A 241 -8.59 -11.38 -8.58
N THR A 242 -7.96 -10.24 -8.35
CA THR A 242 -6.96 -10.06 -7.30
C THR A 242 -7.54 -9.52 -5.99
N HIS A 243 -8.83 -9.18 -5.99
CA HIS A 243 -9.53 -8.59 -4.85
C HIS A 243 -10.82 -9.36 -4.61
N PHE A 244 -10.95 -9.89 -3.39
CA PHE A 244 -12.13 -10.65 -2.98
C PHE A 244 -12.39 -10.46 -1.48
N VAL A 245 -13.65 -10.54 -1.06
CA VAL A 245 -14.01 -10.44 0.36
C VAL A 245 -13.33 -11.58 1.11
N ALA A 246 -12.64 -11.27 2.20
CA ALA A 246 -11.91 -12.28 2.94
C ALA A 246 -12.90 -13.28 3.56
N SER A 247 -12.56 -14.58 3.52
CA SER A 247 -13.50 -15.64 3.94
C SER A 247 -13.94 -15.54 5.39
N HIS A 248 -13.08 -15.02 6.27
CA HIS A 248 -13.39 -14.81 7.68
C HIS A 248 -14.31 -13.60 7.92
N VAL A 249 -14.38 -12.68 6.96
CA VAL A 249 -15.32 -11.55 6.97
C VAL A 249 -16.67 -12.01 6.42
N GLU A 250 -16.67 -12.67 5.26
CA GLU A 250 -17.91 -13.09 4.59
C GLU A 250 -18.76 -14.08 5.40
N HIS A 251 -18.11 -14.94 6.20
CA HIS A 251 -18.79 -16.02 6.93
C HIS A 251 -18.91 -15.76 8.44
N SER A 252 -18.72 -14.52 8.88
CA SER A 252 -18.80 -14.16 10.29
C SER A 252 -19.77 -13.02 10.51
N GLU A 253 -20.65 -13.20 11.50
CA GLU A 253 -21.57 -12.15 11.97
C GLU A 253 -20.86 -11.05 12.78
N LYS A 254 -19.54 -11.18 12.99
CA LYS A 254 -18.72 -10.19 13.71
C LYS A 254 -18.48 -8.91 12.90
N TRP A 255 -18.65 -8.97 11.58
CA TRP A 255 -18.30 -7.86 10.69
C TRP A 255 -19.53 -7.25 10.07
N THR A 256 -19.51 -5.92 9.94
CA THR A 256 -20.54 -5.14 9.27
C THR A 256 -19.92 -4.25 8.21
N VAL A 257 -20.72 -3.86 7.22
CA VAL A 257 -20.28 -2.90 6.21
C VAL A 257 -20.36 -1.49 6.80
N ASP A 258 -19.19 -0.89 7.03
CA ASP A 258 -19.05 0.50 7.50
C ASP A 258 -17.96 1.24 6.71
N PHE A 259 -18.36 1.86 5.58
CA PHE A 259 -17.42 2.63 4.75
C PHE A 259 -16.82 3.83 5.50
N ALA A 260 -17.62 4.48 6.35
CA ALA A 260 -17.21 5.68 7.05
C ALA A 260 -16.27 5.33 8.23
N GLY A 261 -16.58 4.27 8.99
CA GLY A 261 -15.72 3.76 10.05
C GLY A 261 -14.37 3.29 9.53
N VAL A 262 -14.35 2.55 8.40
CA VAL A 262 -13.11 2.17 7.72
C VAL A 262 -12.29 3.40 7.35
N ALA A 263 -12.91 4.44 6.77
CA ALA A 263 -12.20 5.67 6.44
C ALA A 263 -11.65 6.41 7.68
N ARG A 264 -12.39 6.44 8.80
CA ARG A 264 -11.94 7.08 10.06
C ARG A 264 -10.71 6.41 10.66
N GLY A 265 -10.63 5.09 10.58
CA GLY A 265 -9.49 4.33 11.09
C GLY A 265 -8.30 4.25 10.13
N PHE A 266 -8.57 4.04 8.83
CA PHE A 266 -7.53 3.84 7.82
C PHE A 266 -6.75 5.11 7.52
N LEU A 267 -7.40 6.26 7.42
CA LEU A 267 -6.76 7.55 7.17
C LEU A 267 -6.16 8.10 8.48
N CYS A 268 -5.19 7.39 9.05
CA CYS A 268 -4.47 7.75 10.26
C CYS A 268 -2.98 7.93 9.98
N ALA A 269 -2.27 8.67 10.85
CA ALA A 269 -0.86 8.99 10.62
C ALA A 269 0.01 7.73 10.57
N ASP A 270 -0.28 6.74 11.42
CA ASP A 270 0.45 5.47 11.45
C ASP A 270 0.40 4.74 10.10
N THR A 271 -0.77 4.69 9.46
CA THR A 271 -0.91 4.12 8.11
C THR A 271 -0.01 4.85 7.10
N ILE A 272 0.04 6.18 7.14
CA ILE A 272 0.88 6.98 6.22
C ILE A 272 2.37 6.76 6.49
N LEU A 273 2.77 6.80 7.77
CA LEU A 273 4.14 6.62 8.24
C LEU A 273 4.70 5.24 7.82
N GLN A 274 3.96 4.17 8.11
CA GLN A 274 4.37 2.81 7.83
C GLN A 274 4.38 2.49 6.33
N SER A 275 3.44 3.07 5.56
CA SER A 275 3.26 2.69 4.15
C SER A 275 4.10 3.49 3.18
N THR A 276 4.47 4.73 3.53
CA THR A 276 5.12 5.66 2.60
C THR A 276 6.38 6.34 3.14
N GLY A 277 6.90 5.86 4.27
CA GLY A 277 8.06 6.47 4.92
C GLY A 277 7.78 7.84 5.55
N GLY A 278 6.50 8.20 5.71
CA GLY A 278 6.06 9.33 6.52
C GLY A 278 6.12 10.72 5.87
N HIS A 279 6.24 10.82 4.55
CA HIS A 279 6.18 12.13 3.90
C HIS A 279 4.73 12.67 3.88
N PRO A 280 4.46 13.88 4.42
CA PRO A 280 3.10 14.46 4.49
C PRO A 280 2.41 14.59 3.13
N ASP A 281 3.15 14.89 2.06
CA ASP A 281 2.61 15.01 0.69
C ASP A 281 1.90 13.75 0.19
N ASN A 282 2.19 12.58 0.78
CA ASN A 282 1.54 11.34 0.37
C ASN A 282 0.07 11.26 0.79
N VAL A 283 -0.38 12.07 1.76
CA VAL A 283 -1.77 12.09 2.22
C VAL A 283 -2.74 12.29 1.06
N GLY A 284 -2.43 13.19 0.13
CA GLY A 284 -3.26 13.48 -1.04
C GLY A 284 -3.45 12.25 -1.95
N ASN A 285 -2.46 11.36 -2.02
CA ASN A 285 -2.59 10.12 -2.81
C ASN A 285 -3.59 9.15 -2.15
N PHE A 286 -3.57 9.03 -0.82
CA PHE A 286 -4.52 8.17 -0.09
C PHE A 286 -5.96 8.68 -0.25
N THR A 287 -6.18 9.96 0.02
CA THR A 287 -7.51 10.58 -0.06
C THR A 287 -8.06 10.52 -1.48
N ASN A 288 -7.21 10.73 -2.49
CA ASN A 288 -7.59 10.67 -3.90
C ASN A 288 -7.96 9.24 -4.33
N VAL A 289 -7.16 8.21 -4.00
CA VAL A 289 -7.47 6.81 -4.33
C VAL A 289 -8.83 6.40 -3.75
N MET A 290 -9.08 6.72 -2.48
CA MET A 290 -10.35 6.42 -1.82
C MET A 290 -11.52 7.19 -2.44
N THR A 291 -11.37 8.51 -2.62
CA THR A 291 -12.42 9.36 -3.18
C THR A 291 -12.77 8.96 -4.61
N ASN A 292 -11.79 8.56 -5.42
CA ASN A 292 -12.01 8.10 -6.79
C ASN A 292 -12.86 6.82 -6.81
N PHE A 293 -12.54 5.84 -5.94
CA PHE A 293 -13.33 4.62 -5.82
C PHE A 293 -14.73 4.89 -5.27
N TYR A 294 -14.89 5.72 -4.25
CA TYR A 294 -16.21 6.08 -3.72
C TYR A 294 -17.09 6.77 -4.77
N ARG A 295 -16.52 7.67 -5.58
CA ARG A 295 -17.24 8.27 -6.72
C ARG A 295 -17.67 7.21 -7.73
N TYR A 296 -16.83 6.22 -8.00
CA TYR A 296 -17.17 5.10 -8.87
C TYR A 296 -18.35 4.30 -8.30
N LEU A 297 -18.33 3.95 -7.01
CA LEU A 297 -19.44 3.22 -6.37
C LEU A 297 -20.78 3.97 -6.50
N LEU A 298 -20.77 5.28 -6.24
CA LEU A 298 -21.97 6.13 -6.36
C LEU A 298 -22.43 6.29 -7.81
N HIS A 299 -21.49 6.50 -8.73
CA HIS A 299 -21.80 6.68 -10.16
C HIS A 299 -22.45 5.44 -10.76
N HIS A 300 -22.03 4.25 -10.32
CA HIS A 300 -22.50 2.96 -10.84
C HIS A 300 -23.64 2.32 -10.03
N ASP A 301 -24.13 2.99 -8.98
CA ASP A 301 -25.19 2.50 -8.09
C ASP A 301 -24.91 1.08 -7.54
N VAL A 302 -23.68 0.86 -7.09
CA VAL A 302 -23.20 -0.48 -6.69
C VAL A 302 -23.91 -1.00 -5.44
N CYS A 303 -24.10 -0.11 -4.47
CA CYS A 303 -24.66 -0.44 -3.16
C CYS A 303 -25.48 0.74 -2.59
N PRO A 304 -26.66 1.01 -3.16
CA PRO A 304 -27.48 2.17 -2.80
C PRO A 304 -27.81 2.25 -1.30
N GLU A 305 -27.92 1.10 -0.64
CA GLU A 305 -28.19 1.00 0.80
C GLU A 305 -27.07 1.61 1.68
N TYR A 306 -25.86 1.79 1.14
CA TYR A 306 -24.73 2.41 1.84
C TYR A 306 -24.33 3.78 1.29
N ASN A 307 -25.15 4.38 0.42
CA ASN A 307 -24.83 5.67 -0.22
C ASN A 307 -24.49 6.77 0.78
N ASP A 308 -25.18 6.83 1.91
CA ASP A 308 -24.93 7.86 2.92
C ASP A 308 -23.62 7.61 3.68
N GLN A 309 -23.29 6.35 3.99
CA GLN A 309 -21.97 6.00 4.53
C GLN A 309 -20.85 6.32 3.54
N ILE A 310 -21.03 6.08 2.23
CA ILE A 310 -20.04 6.40 1.21
C ILE A 310 -19.83 7.92 1.12
N LYS A 311 -20.91 8.71 1.16
CA LYS A 311 -20.81 10.18 1.20
C LYS A 311 -20.10 10.66 2.47
N ASP A 312 -20.34 10.03 3.61
CA ASP A 312 -19.65 10.36 4.86
C ASP A 312 -18.17 9.99 4.82
N ALA A 313 -17.82 8.84 4.24
CA ALA A 313 -16.43 8.47 3.96
C ALA A 313 -15.74 9.50 3.04
N MET A 314 -16.42 10.00 2.01
CA MET A 314 -15.89 11.08 1.16
C MET A 314 -15.70 12.39 1.93
N LYS A 315 -16.59 12.73 2.89
CA LYS A 315 -16.38 13.90 3.77
C LYS A 315 -15.13 13.71 4.62
N ILE A 316 -14.91 12.51 5.16
CA ILE A 316 -13.70 12.17 5.91
C ILE A 316 -12.44 12.35 5.05
N CYS A 317 -12.42 11.85 3.82
CA CYS A 317 -11.30 12.07 2.89
C CYS A 317 -10.99 13.56 2.69
N ARG A 318 -12.01 14.44 2.61
CA ARG A 318 -11.81 15.90 2.47
C ARG A 318 -11.27 16.58 3.73
N ILE A 319 -11.57 16.03 4.91
CA ILE A 319 -11.00 16.52 6.17
C ILE A 319 -9.55 16.04 6.27
N ALA A 320 -9.30 14.77 5.97
CA ALA A 320 -7.97 14.16 5.93
C ALA A 320 -6.99 14.94 5.05
N ASP A 321 -7.43 15.37 3.86
CA ASP A 321 -6.62 16.13 2.91
C ASP A 321 -6.04 17.43 3.49
N ARG A 322 -6.72 18.00 4.50
CA ARG A 322 -6.31 19.25 5.15
C ARG A 322 -5.61 19.02 6.49
N GLU A 323 -6.08 18.04 7.26
CA GLU A 323 -5.67 17.85 8.65
C GLU A 323 -4.58 16.79 8.83
N LEU A 324 -4.61 15.72 8.03
CA LEU A 324 -3.77 14.54 8.27
C LEU A 324 -2.28 14.82 7.98
N ALA A 325 -1.97 15.67 7.00
CA ALA A 325 -0.58 16.05 6.68
C ALA A 325 0.11 16.73 7.88
N ASN A 326 -0.63 17.59 8.60
CA ASN A 326 -0.13 18.23 9.81
C ASN A 326 0.07 17.20 10.93
N ALA A 327 -0.87 16.27 11.11
CA ALA A 327 -0.75 15.21 12.11
C ALA A 327 0.47 14.31 11.85
N VAL A 328 0.71 13.91 10.59
CA VAL A 328 1.89 13.13 10.17
C VAL A 328 3.19 13.90 10.46
N SER A 329 3.23 15.20 10.15
CA SER A 329 4.40 16.04 10.43
C SER A 329 4.71 16.11 11.93
N LEU A 330 3.68 16.33 12.75
CA LEU A 330 3.82 16.41 14.20
C LEU A 330 4.26 15.08 14.83
N CYS A 331 3.82 13.94 14.31
CA CYS A 331 4.30 12.61 14.74
C CYS A 331 5.83 12.50 14.65
N SER A 332 6.46 13.14 13.67
CA SER A 332 7.93 13.12 13.51
C SER A 332 8.66 14.15 14.37
N TRP A 333 7.97 15.16 14.89
CA TRP A 333 8.59 16.27 15.62
C TRP A 333 8.36 16.23 17.13
N LEU A 334 7.30 15.55 17.58
CA LEU A 334 6.98 15.35 18.99
C LEU A 334 7.51 13.99 19.51
N PRO A 335 7.95 13.88 20.77
CA PRO A 335 8.11 14.98 21.75
C PRO A 335 9.21 15.96 21.34
N ASP A 336 9.00 17.27 21.54
CA ASP A 336 9.95 18.32 21.13
C ASP A 336 11.10 18.52 22.15
N GLY A 337 11.93 19.54 21.93
CA GLY A 337 13.09 19.83 22.79
C GLY A 337 12.74 20.02 24.27
N TYR A 338 11.68 20.76 24.59
CA TYR A 338 11.23 20.97 25.97
C TYR A 338 10.69 19.68 26.59
N ASN A 339 9.82 18.96 25.88
CA ASN A 339 9.24 17.71 26.41
C ASN A 339 10.33 16.63 26.61
N ARG A 340 11.31 16.56 25.71
CA ARG A 340 12.50 15.71 25.89
C ARG A 340 13.38 16.15 27.07
N ALA A 341 13.54 17.46 27.31
CA ALA A 341 14.27 17.96 28.47
C ALA A 341 13.58 17.59 29.79
N CYS A 342 12.26 17.78 29.90
CA CYS A 342 11.48 17.33 31.06
C CYS A 342 11.60 15.82 31.29
N SER A 343 11.47 15.04 30.21
CA SER A 343 11.63 13.59 30.21
C SER A 343 13.01 13.19 30.71
N ALA A 344 14.06 13.79 30.16
CA ALA A 344 15.45 13.58 30.55
C ALA A 344 15.66 13.81 32.05
N VAL A 345 15.44 15.05 32.53
CA VAL A 345 15.78 15.44 33.91
C VAL A 345 14.94 14.72 34.96
N SER A 346 13.70 14.35 34.62
CA SER A 346 12.75 13.73 35.57
C SER A 346 12.83 12.20 35.58
N GLY A 347 13.66 11.59 34.73
CA GLY A 347 13.82 10.14 34.63
C GLY A 347 12.77 9.41 33.78
N GLY A 348 12.24 10.07 32.75
CA GLY A 348 11.33 9.52 31.73
C GLY A 348 12.04 8.82 30.56
N ALA A 349 11.34 8.66 29.44
CA ALA A 349 11.81 7.94 28.25
C ALA A 349 13.15 8.46 27.68
N SER A 350 13.39 9.77 27.74
CA SER A 350 14.60 10.43 27.22
C SER A 350 15.75 10.43 28.22
N LYS A 351 15.63 9.76 29.39
CA LYS A 351 16.71 9.70 30.40
C LYS A 351 18.02 9.14 29.81
N ALA A 352 17.92 8.15 28.94
CA ALA A 352 19.09 7.56 28.28
C ALA A 352 19.79 8.52 27.31
N MET A 353 19.13 9.61 26.91
CA MET A 353 19.71 10.66 26.06
C MET A 353 20.48 11.71 26.87
N LEU A 354 20.41 11.69 28.21
CA LEU A 354 21.20 12.59 29.05
C LEU A 354 22.67 12.21 29.03
N ARG A 355 23.52 13.20 28.77
CA ARG A 355 24.97 13.09 28.90
C ARG A 355 25.45 13.80 30.16
N GLN A 356 26.47 13.23 30.79
CA GLN A 356 27.17 13.91 31.89
C GLN A 356 28.05 15.02 31.31
N ASP A 357 28.09 16.18 31.97
CA ASP A 357 28.82 17.36 31.47
C ASP A 357 30.35 17.14 31.34
N ASN A 358 30.88 16.04 31.90
CA ASN A 358 32.31 15.69 31.91
C ASN A 358 32.71 14.63 30.84
N GLU A 359 31.79 14.17 29.99
CA GLU A 359 32.11 13.24 28.92
C GLU A 359 32.61 14.01 27.67
N ASP A 360 33.93 14.11 27.51
CA ASP A 360 34.65 14.63 26.33
C ASP A 360 34.45 13.74 25.08
N THR A 361 33.22 13.35 24.77
CA THR A 361 32.93 12.56 23.57
C THR A 361 32.72 13.50 22.40
N ALA A 362 33.81 13.70 21.66
CA ALA A 362 33.88 14.46 20.43
C ALA A 362 32.72 14.15 19.47
N TRP A 363 32.33 15.19 18.73
CA TRP A 363 31.32 15.15 17.68
C TRP A 363 31.68 14.10 16.62
N TRP A 364 30.64 13.62 15.90
CA TRP A 364 30.63 12.76 14.69
C TRP A 364 30.36 11.25 14.88
N ALA A 365 29.10 10.83 14.62
CA ALA A 365 28.77 9.87 13.56
C ALA A 365 27.24 9.75 13.35
N GLY A 366 26.77 10.15 12.16
CA GLY A 366 25.58 9.59 11.49
C GLY A 366 24.23 9.56 12.23
N GLY A 367 23.42 10.61 12.04
CA GLY A 367 21.96 10.47 11.90
C GLY A 367 21.11 10.13 13.13
N GLU A 368 21.69 9.75 14.26
CA GLU A 368 20.93 9.50 15.51
C GLU A 368 20.90 10.72 16.42
N ALA A 369 19.77 10.93 17.10
CA ALA A 369 19.50 12.09 17.95
C ALA A 369 20.65 12.31 18.96
N MET A 370 21.34 13.44 18.85
CA MET A 370 22.39 13.81 19.79
C MET A 370 21.82 13.86 21.21
N GLY A 371 22.49 13.19 22.15
CA GLY A 371 22.17 13.33 23.57
C GLY A 371 22.30 14.78 24.03
N VAL A 372 21.48 15.16 25.03
CA VAL A 372 21.45 16.51 25.60
C VAL A 372 22.25 16.51 26.89
N ASN A 373 23.09 17.53 27.10
CA ASN A 373 23.81 17.70 28.35
C ASN A 373 22.85 17.92 29.51
N LYS A 374 23.16 17.36 30.68
CA LYS A 374 22.30 17.50 31.85
C LYS A 374 22.05 18.96 32.24
N SER A 375 23.10 19.76 32.26
CA SER A 375 23.02 21.20 32.53
C SER A 375 22.10 21.95 31.55
N ASP A 376 22.21 21.67 30.24
CA ASP A 376 21.36 22.27 29.21
C ASP A 376 19.87 21.87 29.39
N ALA A 377 19.61 20.59 29.67
CA ALA A 377 18.25 20.10 29.90
C ALA A 377 17.61 20.74 31.15
N GLU A 378 18.35 20.84 32.25
CA GLU A 378 17.91 21.52 33.47
C GLU A 378 17.63 23.01 33.21
N MET A 379 18.53 23.68 32.49
CA MET A 379 18.35 25.08 32.11
C MET A 379 17.12 25.29 31.23
N ILE A 380 16.85 24.42 30.25
CA ILE A 380 15.62 24.50 29.43
C ILE A 380 14.37 24.42 30.31
N VAL A 381 14.32 23.52 31.29
CA VAL A 381 13.16 23.37 32.19
C VAL A 381 13.00 24.59 33.09
N VAL A 382 14.10 25.11 33.66
CA VAL A 382 14.06 26.31 34.52
C VAL A 382 13.65 27.55 33.73
N SER A 383 14.21 27.78 32.53
CA SER A 383 13.84 28.88 31.64
C SER A 383 12.36 28.78 31.23
N ALA A 384 11.86 27.58 30.93
CA ALA A 384 10.44 27.37 30.63
C ALA A 384 9.54 27.75 31.82
N ILE A 385 9.87 27.30 33.04
CA ILE A 385 9.10 27.66 34.25
C ILE A 385 9.13 29.18 34.50
N ALA A 386 10.28 29.83 34.32
CA ALA A 386 10.42 31.27 34.53
C ALA A 386 9.53 32.11 33.59
N LEU A 387 9.29 31.62 32.37
CA LEU A 387 8.53 32.34 31.35
C LEU A 387 7.06 31.90 31.28
N MET A 388 6.80 30.59 31.35
CA MET A 388 5.50 29.96 31.12
C MET A 388 4.80 29.52 32.41
N GLY A 389 5.55 29.34 33.49
CA GLY A 389 5.06 28.77 34.72
C GLY A 389 4.23 29.71 35.59
N ASP A 390 3.35 29.13 36.40
CA ASP A 390 2.59 29.86 37.40
C ASP A 390 3.47 30.34 38.57
N ASN A 391 2.87 31.07 39.50
CA ASN A 391 3.61 31.59 40.66
C ASN A 391 4.14 30.47 41.59
N LEU A 392 3.44 29.33 41.67
CA LEU A 392 3.87 28.21 42.51
C LEU A 392 5.12 27.55 41.91
N GLN A 393 5.09 27.24 40.61
CA GLN A 393 6.23 26.68 39.89
C GLN A 393 7.45 27.60 39.97
N ARG A 394 7.25 28.92 39.79
CA ARG A 394 8.34 29.91 39.92
C ARG A 394 8.90 29.99 41.34
N ASN A 395 8.06 29.89 42.37
CA ASN A 395 8.53 29.85 43.75
C ASN A 395 9.35 28.59 44.06
N LEU A 396 8.94 27.41 43.54
CA LEU A 396 9.69 26.16 43.71
C LEU A 396 11.14 26.28 43.19
N ILE A 397 11.33 26.84 41.99
CA ILE A 397 12.68 26.96 41.41
C ILE A 397 13.52 28.06 42.05
N VAL A 398 12.92 29.15 42.55
CA VAL A 398 13.67 30.27 43.15
C VAL A 398 14.01 30.01 44.62
N GLN A 399 13.02 29.57 45.40
CA GLN A 399 13.11 29.46 46.86
C GLN A 399 13.49 28.06 47.31
N GLU A 400 12.81 27.02 46.82
CA GLU A 400 13.03 25.65 47.30
C GLU A 400 14.26 24.99 46.66
N ARG A 401 14.54 25.31 45.39
CA ARG A 401 15.70 24.81 44.63
C ARG A 401 15.91 23.30 44.84
N PRO A 402 14.92 22.46 44.48
CA PRO A 402 15.01 21.03 44.72
C PRO A 402 16.25 20.45 44.05
N LYS A 403 17.00 19.64 44.80
CA LYS A 403 18.25 19.02 44.32
C LYS A 403 17.99 17.95 43.26
N ASP A 404 16.85 17.28 43.35
CA ASP A 404 16.45 16.20 42.47
C ASP A 404 15.11 16.53 41.81
N VAL A 405 15.06 16.36 40.49
CA VAL A 405 13.82 16.42 39.70
C VAL A 405 13.41 14.99 39.39
N PHE A 406 12.17 14.63 39.72
CA PHE A 406 11.67 13.27 39.52
C PHE A 406 10.20 13.25 39.11
N LYS A 407 9.84 12.21 38.38
CA LYS A 407 8.47 11.97 37.92
C LYS A 407 7.53 11.67 39.10
N THR A 408 6.43 12.39 39.18
CA THR A 408 5.35 12.23 40.18
C THR A 408 4.15 11.48 39.63
N SER A 409 3.91 11.52 38.31
CA SER A 409 2.89 10.71 37.66
C SER A 409 3.29 10.29 36.25
N GLU A 410 2.76 9.15 35.80
CA GLU A 410 2.87 8.62 34.44
C GLU A 410 1.53 7.98 34.06
N GLN A 411 0.95 8.40 32.94
CA GLN A 411 -0.34 7.90 32.48
C GLN A 411 -0.34 7.75 30.96
N GLU A 412 -0.92 6.67 30.45
CA GLU A 412 -1.27 6.57 29.03
C GLU A 412 -2.63 7.21 28.79
N LEU A 413 -2.66 8.25 27.97
CA LEU A 413 -3.84 9.07 27.74
C LEU A 413 -4.18 9.18 26.26
N ALA A 414 -5.48 9.06 25.98
CA ALA A 414 -6.10 9.52 24.75
C ALA A 414 -6.62 10.95 24.97
N LEU A 415 -6.18 11.89 24.16
CA LEU A 415 -6.40 13.31 24.32
C LEU A 415 -6.93 13.94 23.03
N GLN A 416 -7.73 15.00 23.15
CA GLN A 416 -8.11 15.87 22.06
C GLN A 416 -7.66 17.29 22.34
N VAL A 417 -7.07 17.95 21.36
CA VAL A 417 -6.69 19.37 21.43
C VAL A 417 -7.97 20.23 21.48
N ALA A 418 -8.15 20.95 22.58
CA ALA A 418 -9.31 21.80 22.85
C ALA A 418 -9.02 23.28 22.58
N ALA A 419 -7.79 23.73 22.80
CA ALA A 419 -7.36 25.10 22.53
C ALA A 419 -5.84 25.17 22.29
N ILE A 420 -5.42 26.22 21.59
CA ILE A 420 -4.01 26.51 21.28
C ILE A 420 -3.77 27.98 21.62
N GLU A 421 -2.74 28.26 22.42
CA GLU A 421 -2.30 29.61 22.78
C GLU A 421 -0.89 29.85 22.25
N MET A 422 -0.79 30.70 21.23
CA MET A 422 0.49 31.21 20.74
C MET A 422 0.98 32.34 21.64
N PRO A 423 2.31 32.52 21.81
CA PRO A 423 2.82 33.62 22.64
C PRO A 423 2.49 34.97 22.02
N ASP A 424 2.05 35.91 22.86
CA ASP A 424 1.83 37.31 22.47
C ASP A 424 3.16 38.06 22.26
N GLU A 425 3.09 39.30 21.76
CA GLU A 425 4.27 40.11 21.45
C GLU A 425 5.19 40.32 22.67
N SER A 426 4.60 40.47 23.85
CA SER A 426 5.33 40.66 25.11
C SER A 426 6.11 39.39 25.50
N LEU A 427 5.46 38.23 25.43
CA LEU A 427 6.08 36.95 25.72
C LEU A 427 7.12 36.57 24.66
N GLN A 428 6.89 36.90 23.39
CA GLN A 428 7.88 36.74 22.32
C GLN A 428 9.16 37.57 22.56
N ALA A 429 9.03 38.81 23.04
CA ALA A 429 10.19 39.63 23.40
C ALA A 429 11.02 38.97 24.52
N ARG A 430 10.35 38.47 25.57
CA ARG A 430 11.01 37.74 26.66
C ARG A 430 11.69 36.45 26.19
N PHE A 431 11.08 35.72 25.26
CA PHE A 431 11.72 34.57 24.63
C PHE A 431 12.98 34.94 23.85
N HIS A 432 12.96 36.09 23.16
CA HIS A 432 14.13 36.57 22.43
C HIS A 432 15.29 36.91 23.39
N GLU A 433 15.00 37.57 24.50
CA GLU A 433 15.98 37.87 25.56
C GLU A 433 16.56 36.59 26.16
N GLU A 434 15.70 35.63 26.55
CA GLU A 434 16.14 34.36 27.14
C GLU A 434 17.03 33.56 26.17
N LYS A 435 16.71 33.57 24.88
CA LYS A 435 17.51 32.88 23.86
C LYS A 435 18.92 33.44 23.70
N GLN A 436 19.15 34.71 24.05
CA GLN A 436 20.50 35.29 24.08
C GLN A 436 21.35 34.73 25.22
N ALA A 437 20.72 34.40 26.36
CA ALA A 437 21.37 33.79 27.52
C ALA A 437 21.46 32.26 27.40
N ASN A 438 20.39 31.60 26.95
CA ASN A 438 20.28 30.16 26.77
C ASN A 438 20.02 29.83 25.30
N LYS A 439 21.10 29.56 24.56
CA LYS A 439 21.02 29.30 23.10
C LYS A 439 20.24 28.03 22.74
N ALA A 440 20.14 27.08 23.67
CA ALA A 440 19.41 25.82 23.47
C ALA A 440 17.89 25.99 23.67
N PHE A 441 17.46 27.10 24.29
CA PHE A 441 16.06 27.36 24.56
C PHE A 441 15.32 27.86 23.32
N GLU A 442 14.10 27.35 23.12
CA GLU A 442 13.25 27.67 21.98
C GLU A 442 11.93 28.29 22.47
N PRO A 443 11.33 29.24 21.71
CA PRO A 443 10.04 29.81 22.08
C PRO A 443 8.95 28.75 22.19
N LEU A 444 8.14 28.83 23.25
CA LEU A 444 7.07 27.88 23.56
C LEU A 444 5.68 28.56 23.50
N GLY A 445 4.68 27.82 23.02
CA GLY A 445 3.26 28.13 23.20
C GLY A 445 2.58 27.05 24.04
N LYS A 446 1.26 27.16 24.23
CA LYS A 446 0.48 26.18 25.01
C LYS A 446 -0.50 25.42 24.12
N MET A 447 -0.52 24.10 24.29
CA MET A 447 -1.51 23.21 23.73
C MET A 447 -2.38 22.67 24.87
N HIS A 448 -3.66 23.01 24.86
CA HIS A 448 -4.62 22.56 25.86
C HIS A 448 -5.40 21.37 25.31
N CYS A 449 -5.39 20.28 26.07
CA CYS A 449 -6.00 19.02 25.70
C CYS A 449 -7.00 18.56 26.75
N ARG A 450 -8.00 17.80 26.32
CA ARG A 450 -8.97 17.12 27.20
C ARG A 450 -8.95 15.62 26.94
N ARG A 451 -9.23 14.84 27.99
CA ARG A 451 -9.24 13.38 27.91
C ARG A 451 -10.40 12.90 27.04
N MET A 452 -10.10 11.93 26.18
CA MET A 452 -11.04 11.23 25.31
C MET A 452 -11.43 9.89 25.93
N ASN A 453 -12.53 9.31 25.44
CA ASN A 453 -12.84 7.90 25.66
C ASN A 453 -11.87 6.99 24.88
N GLU A 454 -11.85 5.70 25.22
CA GLU A 454 -10.94 4.71 24.62
C GLU A 454 -11.09 4.60 23.10
N LYS A 455 -12.31 4.79 22.58
CA LYS A 455 -12.60 4.75 21.13
C LYS A 455 -12.23 6.03 20.39
N MET A 456 -11.83 7.08 21.11
CA MET A 456 -11.61 8.44 20.59
C MET A 456 -12.81 9.04 19.83
N THR A 457 -14.03 8.64 20.16
CA THR A 457 -15.28 9.16 19.55
C THR A 457 -15.82 10.38 20.30
N GLY A 458 -15.37 10.63 21.52
CA GLY A 458 -15.79 11.78 22.32
C GLY A 458 -14.99 11.94 23.60
N LEU A 459 -15.23 13.05 24.31
CA LEU A 459 -14.58 13.36 25.58
C LEU A 459 -14.95 12.35 26.67
N SER A 460 -14.01 12.08 27.57
CA SER A 460 -14.24 11.25 28.75
C SER A 460 -15.15 11.96 29.73
N LYS A 461 -16.20 11.27 30.20
CA LYS A 461 -17.07 11.78 31.28
C LYS A 461 -16.43 11.62 32.67
N LYS A 462 -15.34 10.86 32.79
CA LYS A 462 -14.68 10.55 34.06
C LYS A 462 -13.63 11.59 34.47
N ASP A 463 -13.17 12.39 33.51
CA ASP A 463 -12.04 13.30 33.70
C ASP A 463 -12.23 14.55 32.83
N GLU A 464 -12.60 15.65 33.48
CA GLU A 464 -12.77 16.96 32.85
C GLU A 464 -11.52 17.84 32.97
N ARG A 465 -10.39 17.29 33.45
CA ARG A 465 -9.12 18.02 33.57
C ARG A 465 -8.68 18.50 32.18
N THR A 466 -8.23 19.75 32.14
CA THR A 466 -7.53 20.30 30.98
C THR A 466 -6.03 20.12 31.19
N TYR A 467 -5.42 19.33 30.32
CA TYR A 467 -3.99 19.08 30.29
C TYR A 467 -3.33 20.16 29.44
N THR A 468 -2.34 20.88 29.98
CA THR A 468 -1.66 21.96 29.26
C THR A 468 -0.22 21.58 29.01
N PHE A 469 0.15 21.46 27.75
CA PHE A 469 1.51 21.14 27.32
C PHE A 469 2.18 22.38 26.75
N TRP A 470 3.45 22.59 27.09
CA TRP A 470 4.26 23.61 26.43
C TRP A 470 4.96 22.98 25.24
N ILE A 471 4.75 23.57 24.06
CA ILE A 471 5.23 23.05 22.78
C ILE A 471 5.93 24.18 22.04
N LYS A 472 7.05 23.88 21.41
CA LYS A 472 7.78 24.80 20.53
C LYS A 472 6.83 25.44 19.52
N VAL A 473 6.88 26.77 19.42
CA VAL A 473 5.99 27.57 18.56
C VAL A 473 5.95 27.05 17.12
N GLY A 474 7.10 26.81 16.49
CA GLY A 474 7.13 26.34 15.09
C GLY A 474 6.57 24.92 14.88
N ILE A 475 6.47 24.10 15.94
CA ILE A 475 5.78 22.80 15.91
C ILE A 475 4.29 23.00 16.19
N LEU A 476 3.96 23.87 17.15
CA LEU A 476 2.60 24.17 17.57
C LEU A 476 1.74 24.78 16.44
N GLU A 477 2.34 25.47 15.48
CA GLU A 477 1.67 25.99 14.28
C GLU A 477 0.96 24.92 13.44
N TYR A 478 1.39 23.65 13.55
CA TYR A 478 0.76 22.53 12.84
C TYR A 478 -0.37 21.89 13.65
N ALA A 479 -0.47 22.18 14.95
CA ALA A 479 -1.57 21.70 15.77
C ALA A 479 -2.86 22.43 15.41
N PHE A 480 -4.00 21.76 15.58
CA PHE A 480 -5.32 22.36 15.39
C PHE A 480 -6.32 21.79 16.40
N VAL A 481 -7.37 22.56 16.69
CA VAL A 481 -8.45 22.13 17.60
C VAL A 481 -9.17 20.93 17.00
N GLY A 482 -9.38 19.91 17.82
CA GLY A 482 -9.97 18.63 17.41
C GLY A 482 -8.93 17.54 17.11
N MET A 483 -7.65 17.88 16.91
CA MET A 483 -6.58 16.90 16.74
C MET A 483 -6.54 15.91 17.91
N LYS A 484 -6.28 14.64 17.60
CA LYS A 484 -6.35 13.51 18.53
C LYS A 484 -4.95 12.98 18.80
N LEU A 485 -4.57 12.89 20.07
CA LEU A 485 -3.25 12.44 20.53
C LEU A 485 -3.43 11.20 21.41
N GLN A 486 -2.59 10.19 21.19
CA GLN A 486 -2.39 9.06 22.10
C GLN A 486 -0.92 9.03 22.51
N GLY A 487 -0.66 8.96 23.80
CA GLY A 487 0.70 8.95 24.30
C GLY A 487 0.82 8.84 25.81
N THR A 488 2.07 8.69 26.25
CA THR A 488 2.44 8.71 27.67
C THR A 488 2.59 10.16 28.10
N VAL A 489 1.80 10.57 29.09
CA VAL A 489 1.85 11.88 29.74
C VAL A 489 2.44 11.72 31.13
N CYS A 490 3.38 12.59 31.47
CA CYS A 490 4.06 12.56 32.74
C CYS A 490 4.01 13.94 33.43
N GLU A 491 4.10 13.92 34.75
CA GLU A 491 4.22 15.12 35.59
C GLU A 491 5.42 14.92 36.54
N ASN A 492 6.11 16.00 36.92
CA ASN A 492 7.24 15.95 37.85
C ASN A 492 6.96 16.77 39.12
N ASN A 493 7.89 16.71 40.08
CA ASN A 493 7.80 17.44 41.35
C ASN A 493 7.89 18.97 41.21
N LEU A 494 8.19 19.50 40.01
CA LEU A 494 8.11 20.92 39.67
C LEU A 494 6.74 21.31 39.09
N GLY A 495 5.79 20.37 38.99
CA GLY A 495 4.48 20.57 38.37
C GLY A 495 4.54 20.73 36.85
N CYS A 496 5.64 20.35 36.20
CA CYS A 496 5.75 20.39 34.74
C CYS A 496 5.09 19.15 34.16
N LEU A 497 4.11 19.37 33.28
CA LEU A 497 3.47 18.32 32.48
C LEU A 497 4.16 18.21 31.11
N TRP A 498 4.49 17.00 30.68
CA TRP A 498 5.10 16.77 29.36
C TRP A 498 4.58 15.50 28.67
N LEU A 499 4.75 15.48 27.34
CA LEU A 499 4.55 14.33 26.48
C LEU A 499 5.82 13.49 26.47
N ASP A 500 5.81 12.33 27.12
CA ASP A 500 7.00 11.48 27.26
C ASP A 500 7.20 10.58 26.04
N ARG A 501 6.10 10.01 25.53
CA ARG A 501 6.06 9.18 24.32
C ARG A 501 4.80 9.49 23.53
N ILE A 502 4.94 9.60 22.21
CA ILE A 502 3.82 9.74 21.28
C ILE A 502 3.57 8.39 20.64
N GLN A 503 2.40 7.81 20.89
CA GLN A 503 1.96 6.57 20.26
C GLN A 503 1.24 6.87 18.94
N GLY A 504 0.50 7.99 18.87
CA GLY A 504 -0.12 8.45 17.64
C GLY A 504 -0.67 9.87 17.74
N LEU A 505 -0.55 10.63 16.65
CA LEU A 505 -1.22 11.91 16.44
C LEU A 505 -2.06 11.80 15.17
N ASN A 506 -3.35 12.11 15.28
CA ASN A 506 -4.31 11.89 14.21
C ASN A 506 -5.26 13.08 14.04
N ALA A 507 -5.87 13.13 12.86
CA ALA A 507 -6.84 14.16 12.50
C ALA A 507 -8.14 14.08 13.35
N SER A 508 -8.99 15.11 13.25
CA SER A 508 -10.16 15.26 14.11
C SER A 508 -11.20 14.14 13.96
N TYR A 509 -11.32 13.57 12.76
CA TYR A 509 -12.26 12.47 12.48
C TYR A 509 -11.78 11.11 12.99
N TYR A 510 -10.52 10.97 13.41
CA TYR A 510 -9.93 9.66 13.69
C TYR A 510 -10.67 8.93 14.81
N GLU A 511 -10.92 7.65 14.61
CA GLU A 511 -11.53 6.78 15.61
C GLU A 511 -10.72 5.50 15.71
N VAL A 512 -10.64 4.98 16.93
CA VAL A 512 -10.04 3.67 17.18
C VAL A 512 -11.06 2.63 16.75
N VAL A 513 -10.85 2.03 15.58
CA VAL A 513 -11.72 1.00 15.01
C VAL A 513 -11.07 -0.39 15.12
N PRO A 514 -11.87 -1.47 15.22
CA PRO A 514 -11.34 -2.83 15.40
C PRO A 514 -10.37 -3.28 14.30
N ASN A 515 -10.56 -2.81 13.07
CA ASN A 515 -9.73 -3.13 11.92
C ASN A 515 -8.24 -2.81 12.15
N GLY A 516 -7.93 -1.78 12.95
CA GLY A 516 -6.54 -1.42 13.27
C GLY A 516 -5.80 -2.41 14.17
N PHE A 517 -6.51 -3.28 14.88
CA PHE A 517 -5.93 -4.25 15.83
C PHE A 517 -6.15 -5.70 15.43
N TYR A 518 -6.95 -5.92 14.39
CA TYR A 518 -7.31 -7.25 13.92
C TYR A 518 -6.09 -7.95 13.29
N LYS A 519 -5.76 -9.15 13.80
CA LYS A 519 -4.70 -9.99 13.24
C LYS A 519 -5.33 -11.20 12.57
N ARG A 520 -5.03 -11.42 11.29
CA ARG A 520 -5.56 -12.54 10.47
C ARG A 520 -5.33 -13.93 11.09
N GLU A 521 -4.28 -14.08 11.88
CA GLU A 521 -3.96 -15.33 12.60
C GLU A 521 -5.00 -15.69 13.68
N GLN A 522 -5.80 -14.72 14.14
CA GLN A 522 -6.88 -14.93 15.12
C GLN A 522 -8.07 -15.71 14.54
N ASP A 523 -8.16 -15.84 13.20
CA ASP A 523 -9.20 -16.61 12.51
C ASP A 523 -8.75 -18.02 12.07
N ALA A 524 -7.71 -18.57 12.70
CA ALA A 524 -7.22 -19.93 12.46
C ALA A 524 -8.24 -21.05 12.76
N VAL A 525 -9.47 -20.73 13.16
CA VAL A 525 -10.57 -21.69 13.30
C VAL A 525 -11.62 -21.40 12.24
N ILE A 526 -11.35 -21.78 11.00
CA ILE A 526 -12.41 -21.93 9.99
C ILE A 526 -13.28 -23.10 10.45
N PRO A 527 -14.58 -22.93 10.72
CA PRO A 527 -15.44 -24.05 11.13
C PRO A 527 -15.39 -25.17 10.09
N ARG A 528 -15.21 -26.42 10.53
CA ARG A 528 -15.21 -27.64 9.67
C ARG A 528 -16.41 -27.67 8.70
N GLU A 529 -17.51 -27.02 9.07
CA GLU A 529 -18.73 -26.89 8.26
C GLU A 529 -18.56 -26.05 6.98
N TRP A 530 -17.73 -25.01 6.98
CA TRP A 530 -17.41 -24.25 5.76
C TRP A 530 -16.68 -25.13 4.73
N TYR A 531 -15.73 -25.94 5.20
CA TYR A 531 -14.98 -26.85 4.34
C TYR A 531 -15.90 -27.91 3.72
N LYS A 532 -16.86 -28.44 4.51
CA LYS A 532 -17.90 -29.35 4.03
C LYS A 532 -18.85 -28.68 3.04
N ARG A 533 -19.20 -27.39 3.24
CA ARG A 533 -20.07 -26.61 2.36
C ARG A 533 -19.41 -26.30 1.02
N GLN A 534 -18.15 -25.85 1.02
CA GLN A 534 -17.37 -25.62 -0.21
C GLN A 534 -17.15 -26.90 -1.01
N ARG A 535 -16.93 -28.04 -0.33
CA ARG A 535 -16.85 -29.35 -0.99
C ARG A 535 -18.17 -29.73 -1.67
N ARG A 536 -19.30 -29.53 -0.99
CA ARG A 536 -20.64 -29.75 -1.57
C ARG A 536 -20.95 -28.80 -2.73
N ILE A 537 -20.55 -27.52 -2.64
CA ILE A 537 -20.73 -26.56 -3.75
C ILE A 537 -19.92 -26.98 -4.99
N LYS A 538 -18.70 -27.48 -4.80
CA LYS A 538 -17.90 -28.04 -5.90
C LYS A 538 -18.48 -29.32 -6.51
N GLU A 539 -19.13 -30.15 -5.69
CA GLU A 539 -19.63 -31.46 -6.08
C GLU A 539 -21.01 -31.39 -6.77
N TYR A 540 -21.85 -30.41 -6.39
CA TYR A 540 -23.23 -30.30 -6.87
C TYR A 540 -23.57 -28.96 -7.55
N GLY A 541 -22.74 -27.91 -7.42
CA GLY A 541 -23.02 -26.57 -7.93
C GLY A 541 -24.02 -25.78 -7.07
N TYR A 542 -24.01 -24.44 -7.20
CA TYR A 542 -24.83 -23.54 -6.36
C TYR A 542 -26.34 -23.76 -6.49
N LYS A 543 -26.80 -24.17 -7.68
CA LYS A 543 -28.23 -24.38 -7.98
C LYS A 543 -28.80 -25.65 -7.31
N ALA A 544 -28.03 -26.74 -7.33
CA ALA A 544 -28.47 -28.03 -6.79
C ALA A 544 -28.54 -28.04 -5.25
N LEU A 545 -27.70 -27.26 -4.55
CA LEU A 545 -27.78 -27.13 -3.09
C LEU A 545 -29.07 -26.44 -2.61
N SER A 546 -29.60 -25.48 -3.39
CA SER A 546 -30.87 -24.81 -3.09
C SER A 546 -32.08 -25.74 -3.27
N GLU A 547 -31.95 -26.73 -4.16
CA GLU A 547 -32.97 -27.74 -4.43
C GLU A 547 -32.91 -28.85 -3.37
N MET A 548 -31.72 -29.34 -3.02
CA MET A 548 -31.53 -30.31 -1.91
C MET A 548 -31.89 -29.75 -0.53
N GLY A 549 -31.67 -28.45 -0.28
CA GLY A 549 -32.08 -27.80 0.96
C GLY A 549 -33.60 -27.75 1.13
N ARG A 550 -34.33 -27.56 0.02
CA ARG A 550 -35.80 -27.62 0.00
C ARG A 550 -36.34 -29.03 0.18
N GLU A 551 -35.60 -30.06 -0.24
CA GLU A 551 -35.98 -31.46 -0.02
C GLU A 551 -35.75 -31.89 1.44
N MET A 552 -34.68 -31.43 2.11
CA MET A 552 -34.48 -31.70 3.54
C MET A 552 -35.47 -30.96 4.45
N GLU A 553 -35.82 -29.70 4.14
CA GLU A 553 -36.86 -28.98 4.88
C GLU A 553 -38.26 -29.61 4.68
N ALA A 554 -38.49 -30.30 3.56
CA ALA A 554 -39.70 -31.06 3.32
C ALA A 554 -39.74 -32.41 4.06
N GLU A 555 -38.57 -32.99 4.40
CA GLU A 555 -38.46 -34.20 5.22
C GLU A 555 -38.50 -33.91 6.73
N GLU A 556 -37.99 -32.76 7.20
CA GLU A 556 -38.08 -32.34 8.62
C GLU A 556 -39.48 -31.84 9.03
N GLY A 557 -40.39 -31.61 8.07
CA GLY A 557 -41.78 -31.25 8.33
C GLY A 557 -42.69 -32.38 8.84
N ALA A 558 -42.18 -33.61 8.95
CA ALA A 558 -42.91 -34.75 9.51
C ALA A 558 -42.57 -34.95 11.00
N GLN A 559 -43.45 -34.45 11.88
CA GLN A 559 -43.34 -34.57 13.34
C GLN A 559 -43.21 -36.04 13.82
N PRO A 560 -42.36 -36.32 14.81
CA PRO A 560 -42.67 -37.27 15.87
C PRO A 560 -43.16 -36.54 17.14
N GLU A 561 -43.95 -37.27 17.90
CA GLU A 561 -44.78 -36.84 19.02
C GLU A 561 -44.00 -36.29 20.23
N GLN A 562 -44.74 -35.54 21.03
CA GLN A 562 -44.40 -34.78 22.23
C GLN A 562 -43.66 -35.56 23.32
N GLU A 563 -42.73 -34.89 24.01
CA GLU A 563 -42.57 -35.01 25.46
C GLU A 563 -42.33 -33.60 26.04
N ASP A 564 -43.27 -33.19 26.88
CA ASP A 564 -43.24 -31.96 27.67
C ASP A 564 -42.11 -32.01 28.69
N ASP A 565 -41.32 -30.94 28.79
CA ASP A 565 -40.77 -30.51 30.09
C ASP A 565 -40.57 -28.99 30.11
N ALA A 566 -41.10 -28.40 31.18
CA ALA A 566 -41.32 -26.98 31.36
C ALA A 566 -40.05 -26.19 31.67
N ILE A 567 -39.90 -25.02 31.03
CA ILE A 567 -39.08 -23.90 31.53
C ILE A 567 -39.86 -22.59 31.31
N ASP A 568 -39.92 -21.80 32.38
CA ASP A 568 -40.71 -20.58 32.55
C ASP A 568 -40.53 -19.51 31.46
N GLN A 569 -41.65 -18.87 31.10
CA GLN A 569 -41.69 -17.67 30.27
C GLN A 569 -41.18 -16.45 31.06
N VAL A 570 -40.18 -15.76 30.52
CA VAL A 570 -39.86 -14.37 30.85
C VAL A 570 -39.96 -13.56 29.57
N GLU A 571 -40.93 -12.64 29.51
CA GLU A 571 -41.07 -11.64 28.45
C GLU A 571 -40.05 -10.48 28.61
N PRO A 572 -39.75 -9.73 27.53
CA PRO A 572 -38.42 -9.20 27.27
C PRO A 572 -38.15 -7.90 28.03
N ALA A 573 -37.03 -7.86 28.75
CA ALA A 573 -36.44 -6.63 29.23
C ALA A 573 -35.48 -6.09 28.16
N ASP A 574 -35.71 -4.84 27.75
CA ASP A 574 -34.73 -4.03 27.03
C ASP A 574 -33.40 -4.02 27.80
N GLU A 575 -32.37 -4.67 27.24
CA GLU A 575 -31.00 -4.53 27.72
C GLU A 575 -29.99 -4.28 26.59
N PRO A 576 -28.92 -3.51 26.90
CA PRO A 576 -28.18 -2.67 25.97
C PRO A 576 -26.94 -3.36 25.39
N SER A 577 -26.53 -2.98 24.17
CA SER A 577 -25.25 -3.39 23.61
C SER A 577 -24.07 -2.72 24.36
N CYS A 578 -23.54 -3.40 25.38
CA CYS A 578 -22.30 -3.07 26.09
C CYS A 578 -21.20 -4.04 25.57
N THR A 579 -20.06 -3.61 25.03
CA THR A 579 -18.80 -3.30 25.73
C THR A 579 -18.57 -4.07 27.05
N PHE A 580 -17.61 -5.03 27.07
CA PHE A 580 -16.36 -5.02 27.89
C PHE A 580 -15.81 -6.42 28.29
N VAL A 581 -14.48 -6.44 28.50
CA VAL A 581 -13.62 -7.35 29.33
C VAL A 581 -13.33 -8.78 28.82
N ASP A 582 -12.05 -9.08 28.56
CA ASP A 582 -11.49 -10.45 28.55
C ASP A 582 -11.47 -10.95 30.00
N HIS A 583 -12.47 -11.75 30.38
CA HIS A 583 -12.41 -12.59 31.57
C HIS A 583 -11.53 -13.80 31.27
N ARG A 584 -10.22 -13.60 31.39
CA ARG A 584 -9.31 -14.70 31.72
C ARG A 584 -8.81 -14.48 33.14
N ASP A 585 -9.48 -15.19 34.04
CA ASP A 585 -8.97 -15.48 35.37
C ASP A 585 -7.54 -16.01 35.27
N VAL A 586 -6.63 -15.25 35.87
CA VAL A 586 -5.33 -15.75 36.33
C VAL A 586 -5.63 -16.74 37.44
N PRO A 587 -5.16 -18.01 37.40
CA PRO A 587 -5.27 -18.86 38.56
C PRO A 587 -4.32 -18.34 39.64
N GLU A 588 -4.92 -17.90 40.76
CA GLU A 588 -4.25 -17.75 42.05
C GLU A 588 -3.60 -19.09 42.45
N GLU A 589 -2.28 -19.11 42.60
CA GLU A 589 -1.59 -20.14 43.38
C GLU A 589 -2.03 -20.02 44.84
N LYS A 590 -3.01 -20.81 45.23
CA LYS A 590 -3.33 -21.04 46.64
C LYS A 590 -2.26 -21.92 47.26
N THR A 591 -1.44 -21.29 48.08
CA THR A 591 -0.78 -21.92 49.23
C THR A 591 -1.83 -22.53 50.15
N SER A 592 -1.76 -23.84 50.39
CA SER A 592 -2.27 -24.45 51.63
C SER A 592 -1.37 -25.62 52.01
N GLY A 593 -0.67 -25.45 53.14
CA GLY A 593 0.26 -26.43 53.67
C GLY A 593 -0.40 -27.59 54.42
N HIS A 594 0.32 -28.71 54.41
CA HIS A 594 0.49 -29.72 55.44
C HIS A 594 1.82 -30.38 55.06
N GLY A 595 2.90 -30.29 55.83
CA GLY A 595 3.03 -30.47 57.26
C GLY A 595 3.93 -31.68 57.48
N THR A 596 4.81 -31.58 58.48
CA THR A 596 5.75 -32.56 59.01
C THR A 596 7.14 -32.61 58.35
N VAL A 597 8.27 -32.62 59.05
CA VAL A 597 8.62 -32.60 60.49
C VAL A 597 10.17 -32.56 60.50
N ASP A 598 10.76 -31.81 61.45
CA ASP A 598 12.11 -32.02 62.05
C ASP A 598 13.37 -31.92 61.15
N ASP A 599 14.56 -31.49 61.58
CA ASP A 599 15.14 -30.96 62.82
C ASP A 599 16.63 -30.70 62.50
N PHE A 600 17.31 -29.88 63.32
CA PHE A 600 18.76 -29.60 63.35
C PHE A 600 19.37 -28.89 62.12
N GLY A 601 20.27 -27.93 62.25
CA GLY A 601 21.13 -27.53 63.35
C GLY A 601 22.33 -26.78 62.74
N GLU A 602 22.85 -25.84 63.52
CA GLU A 602 23.97 -24.94 63.21
C GLU A 602 25.19 -25.60 62.53
N LEU A 603 25.94 -24.82 61.74
CA LEU A 603 27.36 -24.54 61.96
C LEU A 603 27.96 -23.69 60.82
N SER A 604 28.54 -22.54 61.19
CA SER A 604 29.59 -21.84 60.45
C SER A 604 30.96 -22.53 60.72
N PRO A 605 32.11 -21.93 60.38
CA PRO A 605 32.69 -21.63 59.06
C PRO A 605 34.12 -22.22 58.95
N VAL A 606 34.68 -22.46 57.75
CA VAL A 606 36.15 -22.65 57.63
C VAL A 606 36.73 -22.07 56.34
N THR A 607 37.58 -21.06 56.55
CA THR A 607 38.62 -20.49 55.68
C THR A 607 39.73 -21.48 55.31
N LYS A 608 40.34 -21.33 54.12
CA LYS A 608 41.79 -21.38 53.81
C LYS A 608 41.96 -21.17 52.30
N ASN A 609 42.43 -20.01 51.83
CA ASN A 609 43.84 -19.61 51.64
C ASN A 609 44.73 -20.66 50.93
N VAL A 610 45.38 -20.23 49.83
CA VAL A 610 46.85 -20.15 49.61
C VAL A 610 47.22 -20.44 48.14
N ASP A 611 47.95 -19.49 47.54
CA ASP A 611 48.92 -19.52 46.42
C ASP A 611 48.45 -20.04 45.04
N GLY A 612 48.84 -19.49 43.88
CA GLY A 612 50.02 -18.70 43.51
C GLY A 612 50.69 -19.36 42.30
N LYS A 613 51.05 -18.55 41.27
CA LYS A 613 51.69 -18.91 39.98
C LYS A 613 50.71 -19.53 38.96
N THR A 614 50.62 -19.06 37.73
CA THR A 614 51.65 -18.59 36.78
C THR A 614 51.06 -17.61 35.79
#